data_AF-A0A379ZKV7-F1
#
_entry.id   AF-A0A379ZKV7-F1
#
_cell.length_a   1.000
_cell.length_b   1.000
_cell.length_c   1.000
_cell.angle_alpha   90.00
_cell.angle_beta   90.00
_cell.angle_gamma   90.00
#
_symmetry.space_group_name_H-M   'P 1'
#
loop_
_entity.id
_entity.type
_entity.pdbx_description
1 polymer ?
#
loop_
_entity_poly.entity_id
_entity_poly.type
_entity_poly.pdbx_seq_one_letter_code
_entity_poly.pdbx_strand_id
1 'polypeptide(L)' 'MPAERCYDDYQQLLKQEANREDGVEVVTIATPNGTHYEITRAALNAGLHVICEKPLFFTTAEAREIKALAAEKA' A
#
# COMPACT_ATOMS: atom_id res chain seq x y z
N MET A 1 10.14 -1.32 16.49
CA MET A 1 9.68 0.02 16.12
C MET A 1 9.12 0.71 17.35
N PRO A 2 9.16 2.05 17.45
CA PRO A 2 8.47 2.78 18.51
C PRO A 2 6.99 2.39 18.57
N ALA A 3 6.44 2.28 19.78
CA ALA A 3 5.05 1.81 19.96
C ALA A 3 4.03 2.70 19.25
N GLU A 4 4.31 4.00 19.13
CA GLU A 4 3.49 4.98 18.41
C GLU A 4 3.42 4.77 16.88
N ARG A 5 4.30 3.94 16.30
CA ARG A 5 4.30 3.58 14.86
C ARG A 5 3.86 2.13 14.63
N CYS A 6 3.27 1.50 15.65
CA CYS A 6 2.60 0.21 15.53
C CYS A 6 1.10 0.47 15.41
N TYR A 7 0.59 0.41 14.18
CA TYR A 7 -0.81 0.70 13.86
C TYR A 7 -1.65 -0.58 13.89
N ASP A 8 -2.92 -0.47 14.29
CA ASP A 8 -3.85 -1.60 14.32
C ASP A 8 -4.32 -2.01 12.92
N ASP A 9 -4.34 -1.07 11.98
CA ASP A 9 -4.78 -1.27 10.61
C ASP A 9 -3.95 -0.44 9.60
N TYR A 10 -4.03 -0.83 8.33
CA TYR A 10 -3.25 -0.19 7.28
C TYR A 10 -3.78 1.22 6.95
N GLN A 11 -5.07 1.50 7.15
CA GLN A 11 -5.64 2.81 6.88
C GLN A 11 -5.06 3.87 7.82
N GLN A 12 -4.89 3.53 9.11
CA GLN A 12 -4.22 4.37 10.10
C GLN A 12 -2.75 4.58 9.75
N LEU A 13 -2.04 3.50 9.38
CA LEU A 13 -0.65 3.59 8.94
C LEU A 13 -0.52 4.58 7.78
N LEU A 14 -1.26 4.36 6.69
CA LEU A 14 -1.17 5.19 5.48
C LEU A 14 -1.50 6.65 5.77
N LYS A 15 -2.55 6.90 6.57
CA LYS A 15 -2.96 8.26 6.93
C LYS A 15 -1.92 8.98 7.79
N GLN A 16 -1.36 8.30 8.79
CA GLN A 16 -0.43 8.95 9.72
C GLN A 16 0.93 9.13 9.07
N GLU A 17 1.47 8.08 8.46
CA GLU A 17 2.80 8.11 7.84
C GLU A 17 2.89 9.10 6.66
N ALA A 18 1.86 9.21 5.83
CA ALA A 18 1.85 10.16 4.71
C ALA A 18 1.88 11.64 5.14
N ASN A 19 1.58 11.95 6.41
CA ASN A 19 1.57 13.32 6.94
C ASN A 19 2.79 13.64 7.82
N ARG A 20 3.69 12.68 8.00
CA ARG A 20 4.91 12.86 8.79
C ARG A 20 6.05 13.32 7.91
N GLU A 21 6.88 14.21 8.44
CA GLU A 21 8.15 14.59 7.79
C GLU A 21 9.12 13.40 7.70
N ASP A 22 9.07 12.49 8.69
CA ASP A 22 9.82 11.23 8.74
C ASP A 22 8.96 10.00 8.40
N GLY A 23 7.95 10.20 7.54
CA GLY A 23 7.05 9.16 7.06
C GLY A 23 7.76 8.05 6.29
N VAL A 24 7.16 6.86 6.27
CA VAL A 24 7.69 5.78 5.40
C VAL A 24 7.54 6.15 3.92
N GLU A 25 8.48 5.70 3.09
CA GLU A 25 8.45 5.90 1.63
C GLU A 25 7.91 4.67 0.89
N VAL A 26 7.93 3.51 1.53
CA VAL A 26 7.56 2.21 0.95
C VAL A 26 6.82 1.34 1.96
N VAL A 27 5.85 0.58 1.49
CA VAL A 27 5.15 -0.45 2.28
C VAL A 27 5.27 -1.82 1.64
N THR A 28 5.42 -2.85 2.49
CA THR A 28 5.37 -4.25 2.08
C THR A 28 4.05 -4.86 2.50
N ILE A 29 3.28 -5.39 1.56
CA ILE A 29 1.96 -6.00 1.80
C ILE A 29 2.14 -7.53 1.82
N ALA A 30 1.96 -8.11 3.00
CA ALA A 30 2.05 -9.56 3.25
C ALA A 30 0.78 -10.09 3.97
N THR A 31 -0.37 -9.52 3.63
CA THR A 31 -1.69 -9.88 4.18
C THR A 31 -2.31 -11.05 3.40
N PRO A 32 -3.49 -11.60 3.77
CA PRO A 32 -4.14 -12.64 2.97
C PRO A 32 -4.43 -12.17 1.54
N ASN A 33 -4.25 -13.04 0.54
CA ASN A 33 -4.28 -12.69 -0.90
C ASN A 33 -5.42 -11.74 -1.35
N GLY A 34 -6.63 -11.90 -0.80
CA GLY A 34 -7.79 -11.09 -1.18
C GLY A 34 -7.72 -9.62 -0.80
N THR A 35 -6.80 -9.23 0.09
CA THR A 35 -6.64 -7.84 0.53
C THR A 35 -5.57 -7.09 -0.26
N HIS A 36 -4.76 -7.79 -1.05
CA HIS A 36 -3.62 -7.19 -1.77
C HIS A 36 -4.04 -6.04 -2.67
N TYR A 37 -5.15 -6.20 -3.40
CA TYR A 37 -5.64 -5.20 -4.35
C TYR A 37 -6.02 -3.89 -3.66
N GLU A 38 -6.89 -3.97 -2.66
CA GLU A 38 -7.38 -2.79 -1.95
C GLU A 38 -6.27 -2.06 -1.21
N ILE A 39 -5.37 -2.81 -0.55
CA ILE A 39 -4.26 -2.22 0.21
C ILE A 39 -3.23 -1.59 -0.75
N THR A 40 -2.90 -2.24 -1.86
CA THR A 40 -1.97 -1.68 -2.86
C THR A 40 -2.52 -0.39 -3.45
N ARG A 41 -3.81 -0.39 -3.82
CA ARG A 41 -4.48 0.81 -4.34
C ARG A 41 -4.47 1.95 -3.33
N ALA A 42 -4.73 1.66 -2.05
CA ALA A 42 -4.72 2.65 -0.99
C ALA A 42 -3.31 3.23 -0.78
N ALA A 43 -2.28 2.38 -0.73
CA ALA A 43 -0.90 2.79 -0.53
C ALA A 43 -0.37 3.67 -1.67
N LEU A 44 -0.65 3.31 -2.93
CA LEU A 44 -0.28 4.14 -4.09
C LEU A 44 -0.99 5.51 -4.05
N ASN A 45 -2.27 5.55 -3.65
CA ASN A 45 -2.98 6.82 -3.51
C ASN A 45 -2.48 7.68 -2.33
N ALA A 46 -1.85 7.05 -1.33
CA ALA A 46 -1.15 7.75 -0.26
C ALA A 46 0.25 8.23 -0.68
N GLY A 47 0.65 8.01 -1.93
CA GLY A 47 1.97 8.42 -2.46
C GLY A 47 3.11 7.50 -2.03
N LEU A 48 2.81 6.29 -1.56
CA LEU A 48 3.83 5.34 -1.09
C LEU A 48 4.18 4.33 -2.18
N HIS A 49 5.45 3.95 -2.25
CA HIS A 49 5.87 2.80 -3.04
C HIS A 49 5.35 1.50 -2.42
N VAL A 50 5.09 0.50 -3.26
CA VAL A 50 4.50 -0.77 -2.80
C VAL A 50 5.32 -1.97 -3.25
N ILE A 51 5.64 -2.84 -2.31
CA ILE A 51 6.10 -4.21 -2.54
C ILE A 51 4.96 -5.13 -2.10
N CYS A 52 4.39 -5.91 -3.01
CA CYS A 52 3.27 -6.79 -2.71
C CYS A 52 3.68 -8.26 -2.84
N GLU A 53 3.34 -9.08 -1.84
CA GLU A 53 3.53 -10.52 -1.91
C GLU A 53 2.67 -11.16 -3.01
N LYS A 54 3.10 -12.36 -3.44
CA LYS A 54 2.37 -13.17 -4.43
C LYS A 54 1.19 -13.91 -3.77
N PRO A 55 0.12 -14.19 -4.54
CA PRO A 55 -0.19 -13.67 -5.87
C PRO A 55 -0.54 -12.19 -5.80
N LEU A 56 -0.26 -11.44 -6.87
CA LEU A 56 -0.46 -10.00 -6.88
C LEU A 56 -1.95 -9.66 -6.68
N PHE A 57 -2.82 -10.06 -7.61
CA PHE A 57 -4.28 -9.92 -7.52
C PHE A 57 -4.98 -11.14 -8.13
N PHE A 58 -6.32 -11.21 -8.03
CA PHE A 58 -7.08 -12.35 -8.57
C PHE A 58 -7.41 -12.19 -10.06
N THR A 59 -7.48 -10.97 -10.56
CA THR A 59 -7.82 -10.70 -11.95
C THR A 59 -6.76 -9.88 -12.67
N THR A 60 -6.68 -10.08 -13.99
CA THR A 60 -5.82 -9.22 -14.83
C THR A 60 -6.37 -7.80 -14.94
N ALA A 61 -7.66 -7.57 -14.67
CA ALA A 61 -8.26 -6.25 -14.64
C ALA A 61 -7.68 -5.40 -13.49
N GLU A 62 -7.68 -5.96 -12.28
CA GLU A 62 -7.05 -5.34 -11.10
C GLU A 62 -5.57 -5.03 -11.35
N ALA A 63 -4.83 -5.98 -11.94
CA ALA A 63 -3.41 -5.77 -12.26
C ALA A 63 -3.18 -4.62 -13.25
N ARG A 64 -4.05 -4.47 -14.27
CA ARG A 64 -3.96 -3.37 -15.23
C ARG A 64 -4.30 -2.03 -14.58
N GLU A 65 -5.32 -1.99 -13.72
CA GLU A 65 -5.68 -0.78 -12.97
C GLU A 65 -4.52 -0.31 -12.10
N ILE A 66 -3.96 -1.21 -11.28
CA ILE A 66 -2.83 -0.87 -10.40
C ILE A 66 -1.60 -0.45 -11.21
N LYS A 67 -1.32 -1.11 -12.34
CA LYS A 67 -0.22 -0.70 -13.22
C LYS A 67 -0.41 0.73 -13.73
N ALA A 68 -1.61 1.09 -14.16
CA ALA A 68 -1.91 2.44 -14.62
C ALA A 68 -1.78 3.46 -13.48
N LEU A 69 -2.34 3.15 -12.31
CA LEU A 69 -2.24 3.99 -11.12
C LEU A 69 -0.77 4.21 -10.70
N ALA A 70 0.03 3.16 -10.66
CA ALA A 70 1.45 3.25 -10.30
C ALA A 70 2.24 4.13 -11.29
N ALA A 71 1.89 4.12 -12.58
CA ALA A 71 2.51 4.99 -13.58
C ALA A 71 2.06 6.46 -13.45
N GLU A 72 0.85 6.72 -12.95
CA GLU A 72 0.34 8.07 -12.67
C GLU A 72 0.96 8.67 -11.40
N LYS A 73 1.21 7.84 -10.38
CA LYS A 73 1.73 8.26 -9.06
C LYS A 73 3.27 8.20 -8.96
N ALA A 74 3.97 7.90 -10.07
CA ALA A 74 5.43 7.84 -10.14
C ALA A 74 6.07 9.23 -10.28
#